data_AF-A0AA36HPA1-F1
#
_entry.id   AF-A0AA36HPA1-F1
#
_cell.length_a   1.000
_cell.length_b   1.000
_cell.length_c   1.000
_cell.angle_alpha   90.00
_cell.angle_beta   90.00
_cell.angle_gamma   90.00
#
_symmetry.space_group_name_H-M   'P 1'
#
loop_
_entity.id
_entity.type
_entity.pdbx_description
1 polymer ?
#
loop_
_entity_poly.entity_id
_entity_poly.type
_entity_poly.pdbx_seq_one_letter_code
_entity_poly.pdbx_strand_id
1 'polypeptide(L)'
;MATRPVARPWRLALLALLAGPAWIGPRGSAVPARAAPVARASGRSSEWPEMFAWVKSTGMDTSDIQVQVEPTEELAKGELGLITTAPLQAGDILAWAPTKLLLNKQKAVDIWGSKIEDLSDRLALILLLIQERFVHGADSKWHVYMRSLPRFDGDVSGPSFLWSEEEIEELQGSDGYGAALAMYNAVVDEYEFLNATLFKDHETDFPQDTFSFDHFLWGAANVASRAYGDDADGTNLCIAPLVDFLNHKAGALQLTRFGNGIVAYAHKHYEAGEQVWVSYGGKSNAELLSQYGFVDPDNGQEAVYIRMGEHLTASEEKMTLIAELLEVDSAEGAIFRLSRRPREWEPKLLPVLRVVALEGELPSAEEMIPRAPELEAAAYRALQRAIDLRAAEYPRLDSEAPQELDERRALARKLRVSEGELLELVKTYALDQELRASG
;
A
#
# COMPACT_ATOMS: atom_id res chain seq x y z
N MET A 1 -14.71 -36.41 -5.30
CA MET A 1 -14.57 -35.22 -6.17
C MET A 1 -14.18 -34.06 -5.27
N ALA A 2 -12.88 -33.82 -5.13
CA ALA A 2 -12.35 -32.76 -4.28
C ALA A 2 -12.40 -31.44 -5.06
N THR A 3 -13.12 -30.47 -4.53
CA THR A 3 -13.22 -29.10 -5.04
C THR A 3 -11.89 -28.39 -4.83
N ARG A 4 -11.31 -27.87 -5.91
CA ARG A 4 -10.12 -27.01 -5.86
C ARG A 4 -10.50 -25.68 -5.19
N PRO A 5 -9.65 -25.12 -4.31
CA PRO A 5 -9.91 -23.81 -3.74
C PRO A 5 -9.69 -22.73 -4.81
N VAL A 6 -10.68 -21.84 -4.92
CA VAL A 6 -10.62 -20.62 -5.74
C VAL A 6 -9.60 -19.68 -5.09
N ALA A 7 -8.57 -19.28 -5.84
CA ALA A 7 -7.55 -18.35 -5.37
C ALA A 7 -8.15 -16.94 -5.13
N ARG A 8 -7.71 -16.29 -4.05
CA ARG A 8 -8.30 -15.07 -3.47
C ARG A 8 -7.73 -13.78 -4.11
N PRO A 9 -8.50 -12.67 -4.22
CA PRO A 9 -8.09 -11.47 -4.95
C PRO A 9 -6.97 -10.62 -4.33
N TRP A 10 -6.83 -10.54 -3.02
CA TRP A 10 -5.75 -9.74 -2.39
C TRP A 10 -4.43 -10.50 -2.25
N ARG A 11 -4.48 -11.85 -2.31
CA ARG A 11 -3.30 -12.63 -2.63
C ARG A 11 -2.75 -12.27 -4.00
N LEU A 12 -3.50 -11.66 -4.92
CA LEU A 12 -2.97 -11.17 -6.20
C LEU A 12 -2.15 -9.89 -6.06
N ALA A 13 -2.31 -9.07 -5.02
CA ALA A 13 -1.42 -7.92 -4.78
C ALA A 13 -0.07 -8.36 -4.19
N LEU A 14 -0.10 -9.34 -3.28
CA LEU A 14 1.12 -9.99 -2.78
C LEU A 14 1.70 -10.95 -3.83
N LEU A 15 0.88 -11.62 -4.66
CA LEU A 15 1.33 -12.46 -5.78
C LEU A 15 1.76 -11.65 -7.00
N ALA A 16 1.33 -10.40 -7.17
CA ALA A 16 1.91 -9.48 -8.16
C ALA A 16 3.31 -9.04 -7.75
N LEU A 17 3.61 -9.03 -6.43
CA LEU A 17 4.97 -8.98 -5.94
C LEU A 17 5.69 -10.33 -6.14
N LEU A 18 5.05 -11.48 -5.86
CA LEU A 18 5.65 -12.84 -5.92
C LEU A 18 5.78 -13.46 -7.32
N ALA A 19 5.07 -12.98 -8.33
CA ALA A 19 5.31 -13.34 -9.71
C ALA A 19 6.41 -12.42 -10.24
N GLY A 20 7.66 -12.91 -10.25
CA GLY A 20 8.69 -12.32 -11.11
C GLY A 20 8.16 -12.18 -12.54
N PRO A 21 8.65 -11.21 -13.33
CA PRO A 21 8.15 -11.00 -14.67
C PRO A 21 8.47 -12.23 -15.51
N ALA A 22 7.47 -13.09 -15.74
CA ALA A 22 7.39 -13.76 -17.02
C ALA A 22 7.20 -12.63 -18.04
N TRP A 23 8.32 -12.17 -18.60
CA TRP A 23 8.39 -11.16 -19.64
C TRP A 23 7.64 -11.68 -20.87
N ILE A 24 6.33 -11.50 -20.86
CA ILE A 24 5.49 -11.46 -22.05
C ILE A 24 5.42 -9.97 -22.34
N GLY A 25 6.11 -9.54 -23.39
CA GLY A 25 6.13 -8.14 -23.84
C GLY A 25 4.73 -7.52 -23.90
N PRO A 26 4.64 -6.19 -23.91
CA PRO A 26 3.39 -5.47 -23.67
C PRO A 26 2.28 -5.99 -24.59
N ARG A 27 1.27 -6.63 -24.00
CA ARG A 27 -0.04 -6.65 -24.65
C ARG A 27 -0.48 -5.19 -24.68
N GLY A 28 -0.57 -4.63 -25.88
CA GLY A 28 -0.70 -3.20 -26.12
C GLY A 28 -1.95 -2.55 -25.52
N SER A 29 -1.89 -2.26 -24.22
CA SER A 29 -2.72 -1.25 -23.57
C SER A 29 -1.78 -0.20 -22.99
N ALA A 30 -1.46 0.82 -23.80
CA ALA A 30 -0.88 2.05 -23.29
C ALA A 30 -1.79 2.59 -22.19
N VAL A 31 -1.21 3.04 -21.07
CA VAL A 31 -1.95 3.84 -20.09
C VAL A 31 -2.44 5.08 -20.85
N PRO A 32 -3.75 5.32 -20.99
CA PRO A 32 -4.25 6.41 -21.79
C PRO A 32 -3.71 7.73 -21.23
N ALA A 33 -3.09 8.54 -22.09
CA ALA A 33 -2.55 9.85 -21.74
C ALA A 33 -3.65 10.72 -21.10
N ARG A 34 -3.54 10.97 -19.80
CA ARG A 34 -4.45 11.85 -19.05
C ARG A 34 -3.86 13.26 -18.97
N ALA A 35 -4.73 14.25 -19.15
CA ALA A 35 -4.35 15.65 -19.03
C ALA A 35 -3.91 15.97 -17.59
N ALA A 36 -2.88 16.81 -17.44
CA ALA A 36 -2.38 17.25 -16.15
C ALA A 36 -3.47 17.97 -15.33
N PRO A 37 -3.51 17.77 -14.00
CA PRO A 37 -4.51 18.37 -13.14
C PRO A 37 -4.45 19.91 -13.14
N VAL A 38 -5.63 20.55 -13.14
CA VAL A 38 -5.76 22.02 -13.07
C VAL A 38 -5.82 22.42 -11.60
N ALA A 39 -4.82 23.17 -11.13
CA ALA A 39 -4.77 23.67 -9.76
C ALA A 39 -6.01 24.52 -9.39
N ARG A 40 -6.66 24.18 -8.27
CA ARG A 40 -7.73 25.00 -7.65
C ARG A 40 -7.35 25.40 -6.23
N ALA A 41 -7.83 26.58 -5.83
CA ALA A 41 -7.60 27.16 -4.51
C ALA A 41 -8.32 26.38 -3.38
N SER A 42 -7.66 26.38 -2.23
CA SER A 42 -7.91 25.67 -0.96
C SER A 42 -9.20 26.07 -0.21
N GLY A 43 -10.36 25.84 -0.80
CA GLY A 43 -11.66 26.21 -0.22
C GLY A 43 -12.31 25.22 0.77
N ARG A 44 -11.60 24.22 1.35
CA ARG A 44 -12.24 23.17 2.17
C ARG A 44 -12.45 23.52 3.65
N SER A 45 -11.85 24.60 4.16
CA SER A 45 -11.92 24.94 5.61
C SER A 45 -13.31 25.30 6.13
N SER A 46 -14.28 25.62 5.25
CA SER A 46 -15.64 25.99 5.66
C SER A 46 -16.59 24.81 5.93
N GLU A 47 -16.17 23.56 5.68
CA GLU A 47 -17.06 22.37 5.73
C GLU A 47 -16.99 21.59 7.07
N TRP A 48 -16.03 21.88 7.95
CA TRP A 48 -15.77 21.05 9.13
C TRP A 48 -16.78 21.18 10.28
N PRO A 49 -17.31 22.37 10.61
CA PRO A 49 -18.41 22.47 11.56
C PRO A 49 -19.64 21.67 11.11
N GLU A 50 -19.90 21.63 9.79
CA GLU A 50 -20.97 20.84 9.18
C GLU A 50 -20.71 19.34 9.33
N MET A 51 -19.48 18.87 9.09
CA MET A 51 -19.07 17.47 9.30
C MET A 51 -19.29 17.02 10.76
N PHE A 52 -18.82 17.80 11.73
CA PHE A 52 -18.98 17.46 13.16
C PHE A 52 -20.45 17.47 13.58
N ALA A 53 -21.25 18.44 13.10
CA ALA A 53 -22.68 18.47 13.34
C ALA A 53 -23.38 17.24 12.72
N TRP A 54 -22.98 16.86 11.51
CA TRP A 54 -23.50 15.69 10.81
C TRP A 54 -23.18 14.39 11.54
N VAL A 55 -21.92 14.09 11.88
CA VAL A 55 -21.58 12.84 12.59
C VAL A 55 -22.30 12.76 13.94
N LYS A 56 -22.43 13.89 14.67
CA LYS A 56 -23.22 13.96 15.91
C LYS A 56 -24.70 13.66 15.67
N SER A 57 -25.28 14.14 14.57
CA SER A 57 -26.67 13.83 14.18
C SER A 57 -26.89 12.34 13.90
N THR A 58 -25.84 11.62 13.45
CA THR A 58 -25.92 10.16 13.28
C THR A 58 -25.85 9.40 14.60
N GLY A 59 -25.65 10.10 15.72
CA GLY A 59 -25.52 9.59 17.07
C GLY A 59 -24.14 8.99 17.35
N MET A 60 -23.10 9.56 16.74
CA MET A 60 -21.73 9.44 17.21
C MET A 60 -21.56 10.37 18.42
N ASP A 61 -21.03 9.82 19.51
CA ASP A 61 -20.70 10.60 20.70
C ASP A 61 -19.36 11.31 20.48
N THR A 62 -19.38 12.64 20.42
CA THR A 62 -18.17 13.44 20.19
C THR A 62 -17.71 14.15 21.48
N SER A 63 -18.26 13.81 22.64
CA SER A 63 -17.98 14.51 23.90
C SER A 63 -16.53 14.36 24.36
N ASP A 64 -15.93 13.19 24.14
CA ASP A 64 -14.53 12.91 24.48
C ASP A 64 -13.54 13.18 23.32
N ILE A 65 -14.05 13.61 22.15
CA ILE A 65 -13.21 13.88 20.97
C ILE A 65 -12.66 15.30 21.06
N GLN A 66 -11.36 15.40 21.31
CA GLN A 66 -10.63 16.66 21.44
C GLN A 66 -9.74 16.91 20.23
N VAL A 67 -10.26 16.64 19.03
CA VAL A 67 -9.56 16.91 17.77
C VAL A 67 -10.43 17.68 16.80
N GLN A 68 -9.79 18.38 15.87
CA GLN A 68 -10.42 19.09 14.76
C GLN A 68 -9.68 18.80 13.45
N VAL A 69 -10.37 18.91 12.32
CA VAL A 69 -9.78 18.74 11.00
C VAL A 69 -9.16 20.07 10.58
N GLU A 70 -7.86 20.09 10.33
CA GLU A 70 -7.12 21.27 9.88
C GLU A 70 -6.04 20.90 8.86
N PRO A 71 -5.65 21.81 7.96
CA PRO A 71 -4.40 21.72 7.23
C PRO A 71 -3.23 21.59 8.20
N THR A 72 -2.31 20.66 7.94
CA THR A 72 -1.13 20.45 8.78
C THR A 72 0.16 20.74 8.02
N GLU A 73 1.06 21.48 8.65
CA GLU A 73 2.39 21.78 8.10
C GLU A 73 3.30 20.53 8.05
N GLU A 74 2.96 19.48 8.80
CA GLU A 74 3.71 18.21 8.80
C GLU A 74 3.44 17.35 7.56
N LEU A 75 2.43 17.69 6.74
CA LEU A 75 2.09 16.96 5.51
C LEU A 75 2.33 17.81 4.26
N ALA A 76 2.42 17.13 3.11
CA ALA A 76 2.59 17.80 1.83
C ALA A 76 1.43 18.78 1.58
N LYS A 77 1.75 19.98 1.05
CA LYS A 77 0.77 21.00 0.63
C LYS A 77 -0.29 21.40 1.67
N GLY A 78 -0.05 21.18 2.98
CA GLY A 78 -1.05 21.46 3.99
C GLY A 78 -2.27 20.52 3.88
N GLU A 79 -2.02 19.25 3.55
CA GLU A 79 -3.05 18.20 3.61
C GLU A 79 -3.77 18.20 4.96
N LEU A 80 -4.99 17.67 4.95
CA LEU A 80 -5.84 17.66 6.14
C LEU A 80 -5.38 16.56 7.09
N GLY A 81 -5.38 16.88 8.38
CA GLY A 81 -5.22 15.91 9.45
C GLY A 81 -6.12 16.23 10.63
N LEU A 82 -6.15 15.33 11.60
CA LEU A 82 -6.76 15.59 12.90
C LEU A 82 -5.71 16.21 13.83
N ILE A 83 -6.02 17.39 14.36
CA ILE A 83 -5.19 18.15 15.29
C ILE A 83 -5.88 18.25 16.64
N THR A 84 -5.15 18.05 17.73
CA THR A 84 -5.69 18.18 19.09
C THR A 84 -6.13 19.61 19.40
N THR A 85 -7.26 19.75 20.11
CA THR A 85 -7.75 21.04 20.64
C THR A 85 -7.41 21.22 22.12
N ALA A 86 -6.96 20.16 22.78
CA ALA A 86 -6.47 20.13 24.16
C ALA A 86 -5.44 18.99 24.33
N PRO A 87 -4.62 18.99 25.38
CA PRO A 87 -3.64 17.92 25.60
C PRO A 87 -4.32 16.55 25.81
N LEU A 88 -3.74 15.50 25.23
CA LEU A 88 -4.20 14.11 25.35
C LEU A 88 -3.12 13.21 25.94
N GLN A 89 -3.52 12.24 26.76
CA GLN A 89 -2.64 11.20 27.32
C GLN A 89 -2.67 9.92 26.49
N ALA A 90 -1.64 9.09 26.63
CA ALA A 90 -1.64 7.76 26.03
C ALA A 90 -2.84 6.95 26.55
N GLY A 91 -3.60 6.35 25.63
CA GLY A 91 -4.84 5.61 25.91
C GLY A 91 -6.13 6.42 25.76
N ASP A 92 -6.06 7.76 25.63
CA ASP A 92 -7.24 8.57 25.33
C ASP A 92 -7.80 8.27 23.94
N ILE A 93 -9.10 8.47 23.76
CA ILE A 93 -9.76 8.27 22.46
C ILE A 93 -9.45 9.47 21.56
N LEU A 94 -8.84 9.20 20.40
CA LEU A 94 -8.60 10.21 19.38
C LEU A 94 -9.86 10.45 18.54
N ALA A 95 -10.45 9.38 18.05
CA ALA A 95 -11.65 9.39 17.24
C ALA A 95 -12.30 8.00 17.29
N TRP A 96 -13.62 7.93 17.06
CA TRP A 96 -14.32 6.66 16.91
C TRP A 96 -15.53 6.81 15.99
N ALA A 97 -15.97 5.73 15.35
CA ALA A 97 -17.16 5.74 14.50
C ALA A 97 -18.02 4.49 14.77
N PRO A 98 -19.32 4.64 15.10
CA PRO A 98 -20.22 3.51 15.29
C PRO A 98 -20.55 2.83 13.96
N THR A 99 -20.85 1.52 13.98
CA THR A 99 -21.18 0.69 12.80
C THR A 99 -22.28 1.28 11.93
N LYS A 100 -23.25 1.98 12.53
CA LYS A 100 -24.33 2.67 11.78
C LYS A 100 -23.81 3.75 10.82
N LEU A 101 -22.69 4.39 11.16
CA LEU A 101 -22.05 5.46 10.40
C LEU A 101 -21.09 4.91 9.33
N LEU A 102 -20.42 3.79 9.62
CA LEU A 102 -19.42 3.17 8.74
C LEU A 102 -19.99 2.80 7.37
N LEU A 103 -19.31 3.13 6.28
CA LEU A 103 -19.63 2.53 4.99
C LEU A 103 -18.99 1.13 4.93
N ASN A 104 -19.74 0.11 4.49
CA ASN A 104 -19.29 -1.28 4.44
C ASN A 104 -20.09 -2.09 3.41
N LYS A 105 -19.65 -3.32 3.13
CA LYS A 105 -20.35 -4.24 2.21
C LYS A 105 -21.81 -4.47 2.58
N GLN A 106 -22.12 -4.64 3.88
CA GLN A 106 -23.50 -4.92 4.30
C GLN A 106 -24.47 -3.82 3.85
N LYS A 107 -24.07 -2.54 3.91
CA LYS A 107 -24.90 -1.43 3.43
C LYS A 107 -25.13 -1.47 1.91
N ALA A 108 -24.16 -1.97 1.13
CA ALA A 108 -24.36 -2.23 -0.29
C ALA A 108 -25.34 -3.40 -0.52
N VAL A 109 -25.24 -4.46 0.29
CA VAL A 109 -26.15 -5.62 0.23
C VAL A 109 -27.58 -5.21 0.58
N ASP A 110 -27.75 -4.32 1.56
CA ASP A 110 -29.07 -3.80 1.93
C ASP A 110 -29.76 -3.04 0.77
N ILE A 111 -28.97 -2.49 -0.18
CA ILE A 111 -29.47 -1.76 -1.36
C ILE A 111 -29.74 -2.73 -2.52
N TRP A 112 -28.77 -3.57 -2.88
CA TRP A 112 -28.81 -4.37 -4.11
C TRP A 112 -29.03 -5.87 -3.91
N GLY A 113 -29.05 -6.34 -2.67
CA GLY A 113 -29.28 -7.73 -2.29
C GLY A 113 -28.24 -8.70 -2.88
N SER A 114 -28.74 -9.84 -3.36
CA SER A 114 -27.93 -10.93 -3.91
C SER A 114 -27.12 -10.54 -5.15
N LYS A 115 -27.42 -9.41 -5.80
CA LYS A 115 -26.66 -8.93 -6.98
C LYS A 115 -25.20 -8.64 -6.66
N ILE A 116 -24.92 -8.23 -5.42
CA ILE A 116 -23.56 -7.84 -5.00
C ILE A 116 -23.02 -8.69 -3.85
N GLU A 117 -23.81 -9.63 -3.32
CA GLU A 117 -23.47 -10.43 -2.14
C GLU A 117 -22.18 -11.24 -2.33
N ASP A 118 -21.91 -11.71 -3.54
CA ASP A 118 -20.70 -12.46 -3.89
C ASP A 118 -19.49 -11.56 -4.23
N LEU A 119 -19.67 -10.24 -4.32
CA LEU A 119 -18.55 -9.32 -4.55
C LEU A 119 -17.65 -9.22 -3.33
N SER A 120 -16.37 -8.89 -3.55
CA SER A 120 -15.48 -8.53 -2.44
C SER A 120 -15.97 -7.27 -1.73
N ASP A 121 -15.63 -7.13 -0.44
CA ASP A 121 -15.98 -5.93 0.33
C ASP A 121 -15.45 -4.66 -0.33
N ARG A 122 -14.26 -4.73 -0.93
CA ARG A 122 -13.65 -3.66 -1.72
C ARG A 122 -14.57 -3.22 -2.86
N LEU A 123 -15.00 -4.14 -3.74
CA LEU A 123 -15.84 -3.78 -4.89
C LEU A 123 -17.21 -3.25 -4.42
N ALA A 124 -17.80 -3.89 -3.40
CA ALA A 124 -19.06 -3.42 -2.82
C ALA A 124 -18.96 -2.00 -2.26
N LEU A 125 -17.86 -1.67 -1.58
CA LEU A 125 -17.58 -0.32 -1.10
C LEU A 125 -17.42 0.68 -2.25
N ILE A 126 -16.68 0.33 -3.30
CA ILE A 126 -16.51 1.21 -4.47
C ILE A 126 -17.86 1.57 -5.09
N LEU A 127 -18.72 0.56 -5.30
CA LEU A 127 -20.07 0.78 -5.84
C LEU A 127 -20.94 1.63 -4.90
N LEU A 128 -20.86 1.39 -3.59
CA LEU A 128 -21.57 2.18 -2.59
C LEU A 128 -21.13 3.65 -2.62
N LEU A 129 -19.82 3.93 -2.73
CA LEU A 129 -19.33 5.31 -2.84
C LEU A 129 -19.86 6.01 -4.10
N ILE A 130 -19.88 5.32 -5.24
CA ILE A 130 -20.40 5.86 -6.50
C ILE A 130 -21.89 6.17 -6.37
N GLN A 131 -22.67 5.24 -5.82
CA GLN A 131 -24.11 5.40 -5.58
C GLN A 131 -24.40 6.63 -4.71
N GLU A 132 -23.74 6.71 -3.56
CA GLU A 132 -23.98 7.80 -2.61
C GLU A 132 -23.56 9.16 -3.18
N ARG A 133 -22.46 9.23 -3.93
CA ARG A 133 -21.95 10.49 -4.46
C ARG A 133 -22.66 10.95 -5.72
N PHE A 134 -22.86 10.07 -6.69
CA PHE A 134 -23.24 10.45 -8.05
C PHE A 134 -24.69 10.13 -8.39
N VAL A 135 -25.31 9.16 -7.71
CA VAL A 135 -26.75 8.86 -7.88
C VAL A 135 -27.57 9.66 -6.87
N HIS A 136 -27.26 9.57 -5.58
CA HIS A 136 -27.99 10.30 -4.55
C HIS A 136 -27.53 11.75 -4.39
N GLY A 137 -26.23 12.02 -4.50
CA GLY A 137 -25.71 13.37 -4.47
C GLY A 137 -26.09 14.10 -3.18
N ALA A 138 -26.87 15.19 -3.31
CA ALA A 138 -27.34 15.99 -2.17
C ALA A 138 -28.36 15.26 -1.28
N ASP A 139 -29.05 14.26 -1.83
CA ASP A 139 -30.05 13.46 -1.10
C ASP A 139 -29.41 12.33 -0.28
N SER A 140 -28.10 12.08 -0.47
CA SER A 140 -27.37 11.09 0.32
C SER A 140 -27.31 11.51 1.78
N LYS A 141 -27.60 10.56 2.69
CA LYS A 141 -27.35 10.78 4.13
C LYS A 141 -25.86 10.92 4.46
N TRP A 142 -24.96 10.54 3.55
CA TRP A 142 -23.51 10.75 3.65
C TRP A 142 -23.03 11.94 2.83
N HIS A 143 -23.92 12.78 2.29
CA HIS A 143 -23.55 13.89 1.41
C HIS A 143 -22.42 14.78 1.96
N VAL A 144 -22.51 15.14 3.25
CA VAL A 144 -21.48 15.96 3.94
C VAL A 144 -20.12 15.27 3.90
N TYR A 145 -20.07 13.97 4.19
CA TYR A 145 -18.84 13.19 4.10
C TYR A 145 -18.36 13.03 2.66
N MET A 146 -19.25 12.69 1.72
CA MET A 146 -18.90 12.52 0.32
C MET A 146 -18.25 13.78 -0.25
N ARG A 147 -18.78 14.97 0.06
CA ARG A 147 -18.17 16.25 -0.37
C ARG A 147 -16.73 16.44 0.10
N SER A 148 -16.41 15.96 1.30
CA SER A 148 -15.07 16.09 1.89
C SER A 148 -14.02 15.17 1.28
N LEU A 149 -14.44 14.06 0.66
CA LEU A 149 -13.53 13.07 0.09
C LEU A 149 -12.66 13.69 -1.01
N PRO A 150 -11.37 13.32 -1.09
CA PRO A 150 -10.50 13.73 -2.18
C PRO A 150 -11.08 13.40 -3.54
N ARG A 151 -10.79 14.29 -4.49
CA ARG A 151 -11.14 14.10 -5.90
C ARG A 151 -10.00 13.49 -6.68
N PHE A 152 -8.77 13.63 -6.18
CA PHE A 152 -7.54 13.23 -6.84
C PHE A 152 -7.35 13.95 -8.19
N ASP A 153 -7.85 15.18 -8.27
CA ASP A 153 -7.75 16.09 -9.42
C ASP A 153 -6.62 17.13 -9.24
N GLY A 154 -5.60 16.77 -8.44
CA GLY A 154 -4.47 17.62 -8.05
C GLY A 154 -4.53 18.16 -6.61
N ASP A 155 -5.57 17.80 -5.86
CA ASP A 155 -5.72 18.10 -4.43
C ASP A 155 -4.76 17.29 -3.55
N VAL A 156 -4.57 16.01 -3.87
CA VAL A 156 -3.59 15.09 -3.26
C VAL A 156 -3.09 14.11 -4.32
N SER A 157 -1.89 13.55 -4.12
CA SER A 157 -1.28 12.61 -5.07
C SER A 157 -2.11 11.36 -5.32
N GLY A 158 -2.57 10.71 -4.24
CA GLY A 158 -3.40 9.49 -4.29
C GLY A 158 -2.67 8.24 -4.81
N PRO A 159 -3.38 7.10 -4.86
CA PRO A 159 -2.82 5.82 -5.25
C PRO A 159 -2.24 5.84 -6.68
N SER A 160 -1.20 5.03 -6.92
CA SER A 160 -0.40 5.08 -8.15
C SER A 160 -1.18 4.72 -9.43
N PHE A 161 -2.29 4.00 -9.35
CA PHE A 161 -3.14 3.73 -10.52
C PHE A 161 -3.87 4.97 -11.05
N LEU A 162 -3.80 6.10 -10.35
CA LEU A 162 -4.27 7.40 -10.85
C LEU A 162 -3.17 8.20 -11.56
N TRP A 163 -1.94 7.70 -11.57
CA TRP A 163 -0.78 8.40 -12.10
C TRP A 163 -0.69 8.25 -13.61
N SER A 164 -0.11 9.24 -14.28
CA SER A 164 0.18 9.18 -15.71
C SER A 164 1.30 8.19 -16.01
N GLU A 165 1.45 7.82 -17.29
CA GLU A 165 2.55 6.97 -17.73
C GLU A 165 3.91 7.61 -17.40
N GLU A 166 4.08 8.90 -17.67
CA GLU A 166 5.31 9.65 -17.34
C GLU A 166 5.59 9.68 -15.82
N GLU A 167 4.54 9.80 -14.99
CA GLU A 167 4.67 9.76 -13.52
C GLU A 167 5.07 8.37 -13.02
N ILE A 168 4.56 7.31 -13.64
CA ILE A 168 4.94 5.92 -13.32
C ILE A 168 6.35 5.60 -13.84
N GLU A 169 6.75 6.08 -15.02
CA GLU A 169 8.10 5.91 -15.57
C GLU A 169 9.17 6.47 -14.64
N GLU A 170 8.88 7.54 -13.90
CA GLU A 170 9.77 8.10 -12.88
C GLU A 170 10.09 7.12 -11.74
N LEU A 171 9.28 6.06 -11.55
CA LEU A 171 9.53 4.99 -10.59
C LEU A 171 10.49 3.92 -11.09
N GLN A 172 10.96 3.98 -12.35
CA GLN A 172 11.76 2.91 -12.95
C GLN A 172 12.91 2.45 -12.03
N GLY A 173 13.08 1.13 -11.93
CA GLY A 173 14.03 0.48 -11.03
C GLY A 173 13.53 0.31 -9.59
N SER A 174 12.62 1.15 -9.10
CA SER A 174 12.07 1.00 -7.74
C SER A 174 11.11 -0.18 -7.62
N ASP A 175 10.93 -0.66 -6.38
CA ASP A 175 9.89 -1.66 -6.09
C ASP A 175 8.47 -1.10 -6.30
N GLY A 176 8.33 0.23 -6.29
CA GLY A 176 7.08 0.94 -6.61
C GLY A 176 6.65 0.85 -8.08
N TYR A 177 7.58 0.63 -9.02
CA TYR A 177 7.26 0.61 -10.46
C TYR A 177 6.34 -0.57 -10.82
N GLY A 178 6.77 -1.79 -10.48
CA GLY A 178 5.99 -3.00 -10.73
C GLY A 178 4.65 -2.98 -9.98
N ALA A 179 4.66 -2.49 -8.74
CA ALA A 179 3.45 -2.32 -7.94
C ALA A 179 2.45 -1.36 -8.59
N ALA A 180 2.91 -0.22 -9.12
CA ALA A 180 2.05 0.76 -9.78
C ALA A 180 1.37 0.19 -11.02
N LEU A 181 2.12 -0.52 -11.87
CA LEU A 181 1.57 -1.18 -13.06
C LEU A 181 0.57 -2.28 -12.70
N ALA A 182 0.90 -3.11 -11.71
CA ALA A 182 0.02 -4.18 -11.25
C ALA A 182 -1.30 -3.62 -10.70
N MET A 183 -1.25 -2.54 -9.92
CA MET A 183 -2.45 -1.88 -9.40
C MET A 183 -3.30 -1.26 -10.51
N TYR A 184 -2.69 -0.64 -11.52
CA TYR A 184 -3.42 -0.10 -12.65
C TYR A 184 -4.17 -1.20 -13.41
N ASN A 185 -3.48 -2.29 -13.75
CA ASN A 185 -4.09 -3.43 -14.44
C ASN A 185 -5.21 -4.06 -13.63
N ALA A 186 -4.99 -4.26 -12.32
CA ALA A 186 -6.01 -4.82 -11.43
C ALA A 186 -7.29 -3.96 -11.40
N VAL A 187 -7.17 -2.64 -11.35
CA VAL A 187 -8.33 -1.74 -11.33
C VAL A 187 -9.09 -1.74 -12.66
N VAL A 188 -8.37 -1.86 -13.79
CA VAL A 188 -9.00 -2.04 -15.11
C VAL A 188 -9.76 -3.37 -15.16
N ASP A 189 -9.11 -4.47 -14.79
CA ASP A 189 -9.71 -5.81 -14.78
C ASP A 189 -10.94 -5.87 -13.86
N GLU A 190 -10.88 -5.25 -12.68
CA GLU A 190 -12.00 -5.14 -11.73
C GLU A 190 -13.21 -4.43 -12.37
N TYR A 191 -12.98 -3.32 -13.07
CA TYR A 191 -14.04 -2.58 -13.75
C TYR A 191 -14.63 -3.36 -14.93
N GLU A 192 -13.78 -3.96 -15.77
CA GLU A 192 -14.23 -4.76 -16.91
C GLU A 192 -15.06 -5.97 -16.45
N PHE A 193 -14.64 -6.63 -15.37
CA PHE A 193 -15.39 -7.69 -14.73
C PHE A 193 -16.78 -7.22 -14.30
N LEU A 194 -16.88 -6.10 -13.57
CA LEU A 194 -18.17 -5.55 -13.13
C LEU A 194 -19.05 -5.15 -14.31
N ASN A 195 -18.46 -4.54 -15.34
CA ASN A 195 -19.20 -4.17 -16.54
C ASN A 195 -19.77 -5.39 -17.27
N ALA A 196 -19.00 -6.48 -17.34
CA ALA A 196 -19.39 -7.71 -18.02
C ALA A 196 -20.39 -8.56 -17.23
N THR A 197 -20.35 -8.52 -15.90
CA THR A 197 -21.09 -9.46 -15.04
C THR A 197 -22.21 -8.81 -14.21
N LEU A 198 -22.23 -7.48 -14.09
CA LEU A 198 -23.18 -6.76 -13.25
C LEU A 198 -23.85 -5.60 -13.99
N PHE A 199 -23.08 -4.65 -14.53
CA PHE A 199 -23.66 -3.38 -14.99
C PHE A 199 -24.57 -3.55 -16.21
N LYS A 200 -24.15 -4.35 -17.20
CA LYS A 200 -24.95 -4.62 -18.41
C LYS A 200 -26.27 -5.34 -18.13
N ASP A 201 -26.29 -6.22 -17.14
CA ASP A 201 -27.47 -7.01 -16.80
C ASP A 201 -28.43 -6.27 -15.85
N HIS A 202 -27.98 -5.16 -15.26
CA HIS A 202 -28.70 -4.41 -14.24
C HIS A 202 -28.61 -2.89 -14.43
N GLU A 203 -28.79 -2.40 -15.67
CA GLU A 203 -28.63 -0.98 -16.04
C GLU A 203 -29.50 0.00 -15.23
N THR A 204 -30.63 -0.44 -14.69
CA THR A 204 -31.49 0.41 -13.84
C THR A 204 -30.82 0.73 -12.51
N ASP A 205 -30.11 -0.25 -11.93
CA ASP A 205 -29.40 -0.08 -10.66
C ASP A 205 -27.98 0.46 -10.87
N PHE A 206 -27.37 0.13 -12.01
CA PHE A 206 -26.01 0.52 -12.36
C PHE A 206 -25.94 1.19 -13.75
N PRO A 207 -26.48 2.41 -13.92
CA PRO A 207 -26.39 3.12 -15.20
C PRO A 207 -24.93 3.40 -15.57
N GLN A 208 -24.48 2.96 -16.74
CA GLN A 208 -23.06 3.03 -17.15
C GLN A 208 -22.51 4.47 -17.25
N ASP A 209 -23.37 5.45 -17.52
CA ASP A 209 -22.99 6.87 -17.51
C ASP A 209 -22.60 7.34 -16.11
N THR A 210 -23.15 6.71 -15.06
CA THR A 210 -22.86 7.02 -13.65
C THR A 210 -21.85 6.06 -13.05
N PHE A 211 -21.98 4.75 -13.28
CA PHE A 211 -20.98 3.74 -12.93
C PHE A 211 -19.91 3.63 -14.02
N SER A 212 -19.38 4.79 -14.43
CA SER A 212 -18.34 4.92 -15.43
C SER A 212 -16.97 4.56 -14.87
N PHE A 213 -15.99 4.33 -15.75
CA PHE A 213 -14.63 4.01 -15.32
C PHE A 213 -13.98 5.14 -14.50
N ASP A 214 -14.27 6.40 -14.82
CA ASP A 214 -13.75 7.55 -14.08
C ASP A 214 -14.31 7.62 -12.65
N HIS A 215 -15.62 7.37 -12.47
CA HIS A 215 -16.22 7.29 -11.14
C HIS A 215 -15.77 6.05 -10.38
N PHE A 216 -15.53 4.93 -11.08
CA PHE A 216 -14.93 3.74 -10.50
C PHE A 216 -13.52 4.00 -9.97
N LEU A 217 -12.66 4.68 -10.73
CA LEU A 217 -11.33 5.08 -10.29
C LEU A 217 -11.37 5.98 -9.05
N TRP A 218 -12.28 6.96 -9.02
CA TRP A 218 -12.47 7.82 -7.85
C TRP A 218 -12.89 7.00 -6.61
N GLY A 219 -13.84 6.07 -6.76
CA GLY A 219 -14.28 5.19 -5.68
C GLY A 219 -13.17 4.23 -5.22
N ALA A 220 -12.46 3.61 -6.17
CA ALA A 220 -11.34 2.71 -5.93
C ALA A 220 -10.20 3.43 -5.18
N ALA A 221 -9.92 4.68 -5.52
CA ALA A 221 -8.90 5.49 -4.86
C ALA A 221 -9.25 5.86 -3.43
N ASN A 222 -10.50 6.24 -3.18
CA ASN A 222 -10.97 6.49 -1.82
C ASN A 222 -10.99 5.20 -0.98
N VAL A 223 -11.40 4.06 -1.55
CA VAL A 223 -11.37 2.78 -0.84
C VAL A 223 -9.93 2.35 -0.54
N ALA A 224 -8.99 2.45 -1.51
CA ALA A 224 -7.60 2.07 -1.30
C ALA A 224 -6.93 2.91 -0.20
N SER A 225 -7.20 4.21 -0.15
CA SER A 225 -6.53 5.13 0.78
C SER A 225 -7.19 5.23 2.16
N ARG A 226 -8.48 4.85 2.31
CA ARG A 226 -9.27 5.14 3.52
C ARG A 226 -9.95 3.93 4.15
N ALA A 227 -10.07 2.81 3.43
CA ALA A 227 -10.74 1.64 3.99
C ALA A 227 -9.85 0.96 5.04
N TYR A 228 -10.47 0.60 6.14
CA TYR A 228 -9.88 -0.19 7.22
C TYR A 228 -10.54 -1.57 7.28
N GLY A 229 -9.73 -2.61 7.39
CA GLY A 229 -10.16 -3.98 7.65
C GLY A 229 -9.42 -4.53 8.86
N ASP A 230 -10.10 -5.33 9.66
CA ASP A 230 -9.57 -5.92 10.90
C ASP A 230 -9.05 -7.35 10.73
N ASP A 231 -9.00 -7.86 9.50
CA ASP A 231 -8.39 -9.14 9.17
C ASP A 231 -7.46 -9.06 7.95
N ALA A 232 -6.51 -9.99 7.91
CA ALA A 232 -5.57 -10.14 6.80
C ALA A 232 -6.24 -10.64 5.51
N ASP A 233 -7.49 -11.11 5.60
CA ASP A 233 -8.24 -11.66 4.48
C ASP A 233 -8.97 -10.58 3.67
N GLY A 234 -8.81 -9.30 4.04
CA GLY A 234 -9.48 -8.18 3.38
C GLY A 234 -11.00 -8.27 3.50
N THR A 235 -11.50 -8.97 4.52
CA THR A 235 -12.90 -9.00 4.88
C THR A 235 -13.19 -7.95 5.96
N ASN A 236 -14.46 -7.65 6.15
CA ASN A 236 -14.92 -6.63 7.09
C ASN A 236 -14.38 -5.22 6.79
N LEU A 237 -14.05 -4.95 5.51
CA LEU A 237 -13.58 -3.63 5.09
C LEU A 237 -14.67 -2.60 5.30
N CYS A 238 -14.27 -1.46 5.86
CA CYS A 238 -15.16 -0.34 6.08
C CYS A 238 -14.43 1.00 5.96
N ILE A 239 -15.17 2.03 5.62
CA ILE A 239 -14.71 3.42 5.71
C ILE A 239 -15.42 4.05 6.89
N ALA A 240 -14.65 4.72 7.75
CA ALA A 240 -15.11 5.33 8.98
C ALA A 240 -15.05 6.86 8.85
N PRO A 241 -16.15 7.54 8.48
CA PRO A 241 -16.17 9.00 8.36
C PRO A 241 -15.61 9.68 9.61
N LEU A 242 -14.85 10.76 9.42
CA LEU A 242 -14.08 11.51 10.42
C LEU A 242 -12.86 10.76 10.96
N VAL A 243 -12.96 9.47 11.26
CA VAL A 243 -11.82 8.65 11.73
C VAL A 243 -10.77 8.48 10.64
N ASP A 244 -11.20 8.37 9.38
CA ASP A 244 -10.35 8.22 8.19
C ASP A 244 -9.55 9.48 7.80
N PHE A 245 -9.61 10.54 8.60
CA PHE A 245 -8.73 11.72 8.50
C PHE A 245 -7.45 11.57 9.34
N LEU A 246 -7.32 10.49 10.10
CA LEU A 246 -6.09 10.17 10.83
C LEU A 246 -4.99 9.76 9.86
N ASN A 247 -3.88 10.49 9.87
CA ASN A 247 -2.75 10.24 8.98
C ASN A 247 -1.79 9.18 9.55
N HIS A 248 -0.93 8.69 8.65
CA HIS A 248 0.05 7.66 8.98
C HIS A 248 1.26 8.19 9.75
N LYS A 249 1.66 7.49 10.80
CA LYS A 249 3.02 7.59 11.35
C LYS A 249 3.53 6.23 11.81
N ALA A 250 4.77 5.90 11.48
CA ALA A 250 5.43 4.72 12.00
C ALA A 250 5.47 4.75 13.53
N GLY A 251 5.11 3.62 14.17
CA GLY A 251 5.08 3.49 15.63
C GLY A 251 3.79 3.96 16.33
N ALA A 252 2.85 4.57 15.62
CA ALA A 252 1.51 4.83 16.15
C ALA A 252 0.67 3.54 16.26
N LEU A 253 -0.45 3.61 17.00
CA LEU A 253 -1.39 2.49 17.09
C LEU A 253 -2.24 2.37 15.82
N GLN A 254 -2.60 1.15 15.45
CA GLN A 254 -3.58 0.92 14.38
C GLN A 254 -4.99 1.22 14.88
N LEU A 255 -5.90 1.52 13.95
CA LEU A 255 -7.33 1.52 14.24
C LEU A 255 -7.74 0.16 14.81
N THR A 256 -8.69 0.17 15.74
CA THR A 256 -9.15 -1.05 16.41
C THR A 256 -10.66 -1.14 16.30
N ARG A 257 -11.18 -2.34 16.05
CA ARG A 257 -12.62 -2.59 16.21
C ARG A 257 -12.92 -2.77 17.69
N PHE A 258 -13.77 -1.93 18.26
CA PHE A 258 -14.20 -2.02 19.64
C PHE A 258 -15.71 -1.92 19.76
N GLY A 259 -16.33 -2.91 20.41
CA GLY A 259 -17.78 -3.00 20.52
C GLY A 259 -18.46 -2.98 19.15
N ASN A 260 -19.29 -1.97 18.91
CA ASN A 260 -20.01 -1.75 17.66
C ASN A 260 -19.42 -0.61 16.83
N GLY A 261 -18.09 -0.47 16.77
CA GLY A 261 -17.46 0.61 16.02
C GLY A 261 -15.97 0.41 15.76
N ILE A 262 -15.40 1.41 15.08
CA ILE A 262 -13.95 1.57 14.91
C ILE A 262 -13.50 2.69 15.84
N VAL A 263 -12.38 2.50 16.53
CA VAL A 263 -11.80 3.48 17.46
C VAL A 263 -10.30 3.62 17.22
N ALA A 264 -9.80 4.84 17.45
CA ALA A 264 -8.39 5.19 17.45
C ALA A 264 -8.01 5.69 18.85
N TYR A 265 -6.88 5.22 19.36
CA TYR A 265 -6.34 5.61 20.66
C TYR A 265 -5.03 6.36 20.52
N ALA A 266 -4.79 7.30 21.43
CA ALA A 266 -3.54 8.02 21.53
C ALA A 266 -2.43 7.05 21.94
N HIS A 267 -1.38 6.95 21.13
CA HIS A 267 -0.24 6.07 21.41
C HIS A 267 0.79 6.70 22.37
N LYS A 268 0.71 8.02 22.55
CA LYS A 268 1.60 8.84 23.38
C LYS A 268 0.82 10.05 23.93
N HIS A 269 1.51 10.86 24.73
CA HIS A 269 1.07 12.21 25.06
C HIS A 269 1.13 13.14 23.84
N TYR A 270 0.11 13.97 23.68
CA TYR A 270 0.02 15.03 22.67
C TYR A 270 -0.24 16.37 23.36
N GLU A 271 0.49 17.42 22.99
CA GLU A 271 0.13 18.80 23.34
C GLU A 271 -1.07 19.28 22.53
N ALA A 272 -1.70 20.38 22.96
CA ALA A 272 -2.74 21.05 22.17
C ALA A 272 -2.13 21.63 20.87
N GLY A 273 -2.81 21.43 19.74
CA GLY A 273 -2.32 21.84 18.43
C GLY A 273 -1.41 20.82 17.75
N GLU A 274 -1.14 19.65 18.35
CA GLU A 274 -0.41 18.57 17.70
C GLU A 274 -1.30 17.74 16.78
N GLN A 275 -0.76 17.31 15.64
CA GLN A 275 -1.42 16.31 14.82
C GLN A 275 -1.42 14.94 15.52
N VAL A 276 -2.56 14.26 15.45
CA VAL A 276 -2.71 12.89 15.94
C VAL A 276 -2.56 11.89 14.80
N TRP A 277 -2.04 10.71 15.11
CA TRP A 277 -1.53 9.77 14.11
C TRP A 277 -1.99 8.34 14.39
N VAL A 278 -2.14 7.55 13.33
CA VAL A 278 -2.34 6.10 13.39
C VAL A 278 -1.30 5.38 12.55
N SER A 279 -1.12 4.09 12.77
CA SER A 279 -0.37 3.24 11.86
C SER A 279 -1.30 2.65 10.80
N TYR A 280 -0.87 2.67 9.54
CA TYR A 280 -1.54 2.00 8.43
C TYR A 280 -1.05 0.55 8.28
N GLY A 281 -0.28 0.05 9.25
CA GLY A 281 0.38 -1.25 9.23
C GLY A 281 1.87 -1.17 8.86
N GLY A 282 2.52 -2.34 8.83
CA GLY A 282 3.95 -2.46 8.53
C GLY A 282 4.25 -2.46 7.04
N LYS A 283 4.08 -1.32 6.38
CA LYS A 283 4.24 -1.14 4.92
C LYS A 283 5.57 -0.47 4.57
N SER A 284 6.22 -0.90 3.50
CA SER A 284 7.37 -0.18 2.91
C SER A 284 6.92 1.13 2.24
N ASN A 285 7.86 2.01 1.89
CA ASN A 285 7.47 3.22 1.17
C ASN A 285 6.94 2.92 -0.24
N ALA A 286 7.38 1.83 -0.87
CA ALA A 286 6.78 1.40 -2.13
C ALA A 286 5.29 1.07 -1.95
N GLU A 287 4.93 0.34 -0.90
CA GLU A 287 3.54 0.02 -0.58
C GLU A 287 2.73 1.27 -0.18
N LEU A 288 3.30 2.16 0.63
CA LEU A 288 2.67 3.42 1.02
C LEU A 288 2.43 4.32 -0.18
N LEU A 289 3.40 4.45 -1.08
CA LEU A 289 3.26 5.27 -2.27
C LEU A 289 2.21 4.69 -3.20
N SER A 290 2.29 3.40 -3.53
CA SER A 290 1.38 2.79 -4.49
C SER A 290 -0.08 2.80 -3.99
N GLN A 291 -0.32 2.59 -2.69
CA GLN A 291 -1.68 2.51 -2.14
C GLN A 291 -2.24 3.84 -1.63
N TYR A 292 -1.41 4.75 -1.14
CA TYR A 292 -1.86 5.98 -0.47
C TYR A 292 -1.33 7.26 -1.12
N GLY A 293 -0.26 7.19 -1.91
CA GLY A 293 0.29 8.34 -2.62
C GLY A 293 1.24 9.21 -1.79
N PHE A 294 1.97 8.63 -0.83
CA PHE A 294 3.01 9.35 -0.07
C PHE A 294 4.22 8.47 0.24
N VAL A 295 5.35 9.11 0.57
CA VAL A 295 6.58 8.47 1.06
C VAL A 295 6.86 9.00 2.45
N ASP A 296 7.03 8.11 3.43
CA ASP A 296 7.42 8.48 4.80
C ASP A 296 8.96 8.45 4.90
N PRO A 297 9.63 9.61 5.07
CA PRO A 297 11.09 9.68 5.15
C PRO A 297 11.65 8.95 6.40
N ASP A 298 10.84 8.80 7.44
CA ASP A 298 11.21 8.15 8.70
C ASP A 298 10.64 6.72 8.79
N ASN A 299 10.26 6.12 7.66
CA ASN A 299 9.63 4.81 7.64
C ASN A 299 10.58 3.71 8.17
N GLY A 300 10.33 3.28 9.41
CA GLY A 300 11.06 2.19 10.04
C GLY A 300 10.78 0.81 9.43
N GLN A 301 9.77 0.69 8.57
CA GLN A 301 9.35 -0.54 7.89
C GLN A 301 9.80 -0.59 6.44
N GLU A 302 10.66 0.35 6.01
CA GLU A 302 11.21 0.37 4.66
C GLU A 302 11.84 -0.98 4.29
N ALA A 303 11.64 -1.37 3.04
CA ALA A 303 12.17 -2.61 2.52
C ALA A 303 12.44 -2.53 1.02
N VAL A 304 13.48 -3.25 0.62
CA VAL A 304 13.82 -3.55 -0.77
C VAL A 304 13.83 -5.07 -0.96
N TYR A 305 13.66 -5.51 -2.19
CA TYR A 305 13.60 -6.94 -2.52
C TYR A 305 14.72 -7.37 -3.46
N ILE A 306 15.29 -8.55 -3.22
CA ILE A 306 16.18 -9.24 -4.17
C ILE A 306 15.55 -10.56 -4.60
N ARG A 307 15.85 -11.02 -5.82
CA ARG A 307 15.19 -12.18 -6.44
C ARG A 307 16.18 -13.22 -6.96
N MET A 308 15.84 -14.49 -6.81
CA MET A 308 16.49 -15.59 -7.50
C MET A 308 16.25 -15.49 -9.01
N GLY A 309 17.27 -15.76 -9.81
CA GLY A 309 17.26 -15.65 -11.28
C GLY A 309 17.69 -14.27 -11.78
N GLU A 310 17.45 -13.21 -11.00
CA GLU A 310 17.80 -11.82 -11.36
C GLU A 310 19.05 -11.33 -10.59
N HIS A 311 18.96 -11.36 -9.27
CA HIS A 311 19.97 -10.80 -8.36
C HIS A 311 20.86 -11.88 -7.76
N LEU A 312 20.27 -13.07 -7.55
CA LEU A 312 20.94 -14.25 -7.06
C LEU A 312 20.85 -15.35 -8.12
N THR A 313 21.99 -15.82 -8.60
CA THR A 313 22.05 -16.89 -9.60
C THR A 313 22.76 -18.11 -9.04
N ALA A 314 22.32 -19.29 -9.45
CA ALA A 314 22.88 -20.57 -9.02
C ALA A 314 22.76 -21.61 -10.14
N SER A 315 23.54 -22.69 -10.05
CA SER A 315 23.38 -23.85 -10.95
C SER A 315 22.04 -24.56 -10.71
N GLU A 316 21.59 -25.35 -11.67
CA GLU A 316 20.34 -26.12 -11.57
C GLU A 316 20.29 -26.99 -10.31
N GLU A 317 21.39 -27.70 -9.99
CA GLU A 317 21.50 -28.53 -8.78
C GLU A 317 21.34 -27.71 -7.48
N LYS A 318 21.92 -26.50 -7.44
CA LYS A 318 21.76 -25.58 -6.30
C LYS A 318 20.35 -25.02 -6.23
N MET A 319 19.72 -24.74 -7.36
CA MET A 319 18.33 -24.27 -7.42
C MET A 319 17.35 -25.31 -6.87
N THR A 320 17.59 -26.60 -7.12
CA THR A 320 16.82 -27.70 -6.49
C THR A 320 16.96 -27.67 -4.97
N LEU A 321 18.20 -27.59 -4.45
CA LEU A 321 18.44 -27.51 -3.01
C LEU A 321 17.82 -26.25 -2.39
N ILE A 322 17.89 -25.11 -3.07
CA ILE A 322 17.24 -23.87 -2.62
C ILE A 322 15.71 -24.04 -2.60
N ALA A 323 15.12 -24.70 -3.59
CA ALA A 323 13.68 -24.94 -3.64
C ALA A 323 13.24 -25.82 -2.45
N GLU A 324 14.00 -26.87 -2.13
CA GLU A 324 13.77 -27.70 -0.95
C GLU A 324 13.88 -26.89 0.36
N LEU A 325 14.93 -26.07 0.51
CA LEU A 325 15.11 -25.21 1.69
C LEU A 325 13.97 -24.20 1.85
N LEU A 326 13.49 -23.65 0.74
CA LEU A 326 12.38 -22.70 0.71
C LEU A 326 11.02 -23.38 0.88
N GLU A 327 10.94 -24.71 0.72
CA GLU A 327 9.70 -25.50 0.71
C GLU A 327 8.76 -25.07 -0.43
N VAL A 328 9.31 -24.92 -1.63
CA VAL A 328 8.60 -24.52 -2.85
C VAL A 328 8.94 -25.46 -4.01
N ASP A 329 8.05 -25.54 -5.00
CA ASP A 329 8.27 -26.39 -6.18
C ASP A 329 9.43 -25.89 -7.06
N SER A 330 9.70 -24.58 -7.05
CA SER A 330 10.79 -23.96 -7.79
C SER A 330 11.32 -22.74 -7.03
N ALA A 331 12.64 -22.63 -6.95
CA ALA A 331 13.33 -21.47 -6.40
C ALA A 331 13.40 -20.29 -7.38
N GLU A 332 13.08 -20.50 -8.67
CA GLU A 332 13.12 -19.45 -9.68
C GLU A 332 12.14 -18.32 -9.33
N GLY A 333 12.62 -17.09 -9.35
CA GLY A 333 11.82 -15.92 -8.96
C GLY A 333 11.51 -15.81 -7.47
N ALA A 334 12.05 -16.68 -6.61
CA ALA A 334 11.92 -16.54 -5.16
C ALA A 334 12.47 -15.19 -4.70
N ILE A 335 11.75 -14.53 -3.78
CA ILE A 335 12.00 -13.16 -3.37
C ILE A 335 12.43 -13.13 -1.92
N PHE A 336 13.42 -12.30 -1.62
CA PHE A 336 13.87 -12.04 -0.26
C PHE A 336 13.71 -10.58 0.09
N ARG A 337 12.96 -10.31 1.16
CA ARG A 337 12.77 -8.97 1.72
C ARG A 337 13.96 -8.56 2.59
N LEU A 338 14.57 -7.44 2.25
CA LEU A 338 15.64 -6.80 3.01
C LEU A 338 15.11 -5.52 3.64
N SER A 339 15.12 -5.45 4.97
CA SER A 339 14.75 -4.25 5.72
C SER A 339 15.96 -3.61 6.41
N ARG A 340 15.76 -2.44 7.03
CA ARG A 340 16.82 -1.72 7.76
C ARG A 340 17.46 -2.54 8.88
N ARG A 341 16.75 -3.52 9.44
CA ARG A 341 17.19 -4.30 10.60
C ARG A 341 17.44 -5.75 10.21
N PRO A 342 18.69 -6.23 10.19
CA PRO A 342 19.02 -7.59 9.77
C PRO A 342 18.30 -8.71 10.53
N ARG A 343 17.92 -8.46 11.80
CA ARG A 343 17.14 -9.41 12.62
C ARG A 343 15.70 -9.63 12.12
N GLU A 344 15.20 -8.75 11.25
CA GLU A 344 13.86 -8.80 10.66
C GLU A 344 13.89 -9.40 9.24
N TRP A 345 15.07 -9.76 8.73
CA TRP A 345 15.21 -10.45 7.45
C TRP A 345 14.68 -11.88 7.53
N GLU A 346 14.33 -12.42 6.36
CA GLU A 346 13.81 -13.79 6.27
C GLU A 346 14.84 -14.81 6.79
N PRO A 347 14.44 -15.73 7.69
CA PRO A 347 15.36 -16.73 8.25
C PRO A 347 16.05 -17.60 7.22
N LYS A 348 15.40 -17.81 6.07
CA LYS A 348 15.90 -18.64 4.96
C LYS A 348 16.90 -17.92 4.05
N LEU A 349 17.01 -16.58 4.11
CA LEU A 349 17.92 -15.82 3.24
C LEU A 349 19.38 -16.25 3.40
N LEU A 350 19.90 -16.30 4.64
CA LEU A 350 21.30 -16.65 4.86
C LEU A 350 21.63 -18.11 4.47
N PRO A 351 20.80 -19.12 4.80
CA PRO A 351 20.92 -20.46 4.21
C PRO A 351 20.99 -20.45 2.68
N VAL A 352 20.12 -19.70 2.00
CA VAL A 352 20.14 -19.59 0.53
C VAL A 352 21.44 -18.97 0.04
N LEU A 353 21.91 -17.88 0.64
CA LEU A 353 23.18 -17.25 0.31
C LEU A 353 24.37 -18.21 0.48
N ARG A 354 24.34 -19.08 1.50
CA ARG A 354 25.35 -20.13 1.68
C ARG A 354 25.29 -21.15 0.55
N VAL A 355 24.11 -21.62 0.12
CA VAL A 355 23.99 -22.53 -1.04
C VAL A 355 24.52 -21.87 -2.31
N VAL A 356 24.14 -20.62 -2.55
CA VAL A 356 24.63 -19.82 -3.69
C VAL A 356 26.17 -19.77 -3.67
N ALA A 357 26.77 -19.51 -2.51
CA ALA A 357 28.20 -19.37 -2.33
C ALA A 357 29.00 -20.69 -2.23
N LEU A 358 28.33 -21.82 -1.99
CA LEU A 358 29.01 -23.10 -1.73
C LEU A 358 29.78 -23.59 -2.97
N GLU A 359 31.01 -24.03 -2.77
CA GLU A 359 31.82 -24.68 -3.81
C GLU A 359 32.01 -26.15 -3.44
N GLY A 360 31.93 -27.06 -4.43
CA GLY A 360 32.10 -28.50 -4.22
C GLY A 360 30.79 -29.27 -4.09
N GLU A 361 30.81 -30.37 -3.31
CA GLU A 361 29.66 -31.26 -3.12
C GLU A 361 28.53 -30.56 -2.35
N LEU A 362 27.29 -30.71 -2.84
CA LEU A 362 26.10 -30.13 -2.22
C LEU A 362 25.62 -31.02 -1.07
N PRO A 363 25.37 -30.46 0.13
CA PRO A 363 24.69 -31.19 1.19
C PRO A 363 23.21 -31.41 0.82
N SER A 364 22.58 -32.40 1.42
CA SER A 364 21.11 -32.51 1.37
C SER A 364 20.45 -31.38 2.17
N ALA A 365 19.19 -31.03 1.88
CA ALA A 365 18.47 -30.00 2.65
C ALA A 365 18.31 -30.36 4.14
N GLU A 366 18.28 -31.66 4.46
CA GLU A 366 18.23 -32.19 5.82
C GLU A 366 19.56 -32.01 6.57
N GLU A 367 20.68 -32.01 5.83
CA GLU A 367 22.00 -31.72 6.37
C GLU A 367 22.15 -30.19 6.52
N MET A 368 22.17 -29.73 7.77
CA MET A 368 22.37 -28.31 8.08
C MET A 368 23.59 -27.75 7.34
N ILE A 369 23.40 -26.70 6.53
CA ILE A 369 24.49 -26.08 5.78
C ILE A 369 25.60 -25.63 6.76
N PRO A 370 26.84 -26.12 6.61
CA PRO A 370 27.93 -25.83 7.53
C PRO A 370 28.16 -24.33 7.69
N ARG A 371 28.34 -23.86 8.93
CA ARG A 371 28.74 -22.46 9.20
C ARG A 371 30.26 -22.34 9.24
N ALA A 372 30.91 -22.71 8.13
CA ALA A 372 32.35 -22.50 7.99
C ALA A 372 32.61 -21.00 7.80
N PRO A 373 33.60 -20.39 8.50
CA PRO A 373 33.90 -18.97 8.38
C PRO A 373 34.08 -18.51 6.92
N GLU A 374 34.73 -19.33 6.10
CA GLU A 374 34.95 -19.05 4.68
C GLU A 374 33.66 -19.03 3.87
N LEU A 375 32.73 -19.94 4.18
CA LEU A 375 31.42 -20.02 3.53
C LEU A 375 30.52 -18.87 3.97
N GLU A 376 30.56 -18.46 5.24
CA GLU A 376 29.85 -17.27 5.71
C GLU A 376 30.35 -16.01 4.99
N ALA A 377 31.68 -15.82 4.91
CA ALA A 377 32.26 -14.71 4.17
C ALA A 377 31.83 -14.73 2.69
N ALA A 378 31.83 -15.90 2.05
CA ALA A 378 31.39 -16.06 0.67
C ALA A 378 29.87 -15.78 0.48
N ALA A 379 29.03 -16.15 1.45
CA ALA A 379 27.60 -15.86 1.46
C ALA A 379 27.34 -14.34 1.54
N TYR A 380 28.07 -13.61 2.39
CA TYR A 380 27.98 -12.15 2.45
C TYR A 380 28.55 -11.45 1.19
N ARG A 381 29.57 -12.01 0.55
CA ARG A 381 30.00 -11.55 -0.79
C ARG A 381 28.92 -11.77 -1.85
N ALA A 382 28.19 -12.87 -1.80
CA ALA A 382 27.06 -13.11 -2.70
C ALA A 382 25.95 -12.08 -2.49
N LEU A 383 25.64 -11.75 -1.23
CA LEU A 383 24.68 -10.69 -0.91
C LEU A 383 25.14 -9.31 -1.42
N GLN A 384 26.41 -8.94 -1.25
CA GLN A 384 26.94 -7.69 -1.79
C GLN A 384 26.76 -7.61 -3.31
N ARG A 385 27.10 -8.68 -4.04
CA ARG A 385 26.88 -8.72 -5.50
C ARG A 385 25.40 -8.60 -5.87
N ALA A 386 24.51 -9.25 -5.13
CA ALA A 386 23.07 -9.13 -5.38
C ALA A 386 22.57 -7.70 -5.15
N ILE A 387 23.08 -7.01 -4.13
CA ILE A 387 22.77 -5.60 -3.86
C ILE A 387 23.32 -4.69 -4.97
N ASP A 388 24.54 -4.95 -5.45
CA ASP A 388 25.12 -4.20 -6.57
C ASP A 388 24.28 -4.34 -7.85
N LEU A 389 23.80 -5.55 -8.14
CA LEU A 389 22.89 -5.79 -9.25
C LEU A 389 21.56 -5.04 -9.05
N ARG A 390 20.97 -5.12 -7.85
CA ARG A 390 19.71 -4.42 -7.55
C ARG A 390 19.85 -2.92 -7.68
N ALA A 391 20.92 -2.35 -7.12
CA ALA A 391 21.22 -0.92 -7.20
C ALA A 391 21.44 -0.44 -8.64
N ALA A 392 21.96 -1.29 -9.52
CA ALA A 392 22.17 -0.96 -10.93
C ALA A 392 20.87 -0.83 -11.74
N GLU A 393 19.73 -1.29 -11.22
CA GLU A 393 18.41 -1.15 -11.85
C GLU A 393 17.84 0.27 -11.71
N TYR A 394 18.33 1.04 -10.75
CA TYR A 394 17.89 2.41 -10.51
C TYR A 394 18.57 3.38 -11.49
N PRO A 395 17.82 4.30 -12.11
CA PRO A 395 18.43 5.40 -12.85
C PRO A 395 19.35 6.23 -11.94
N ARG A 396 20.47 6.68 -12.50
CA ARG A 396 21.48 7.46 -11.75
C ARG A 396 20.98 8.86 -11.43
N LEU A 397 20.63 9.10 -10.17
CA LEU A 397 20.11 10.38 -9.68
C LEU A 397 21.09 11.56 -9.85
N ASP A 398 22.40 11.32 -9.78
CA ASP A 398 23.45 12.33 -9.95
C ASP A 398 23.63 12.79 -11.41
N SER A 399 23.14 12.01 -12.36
CA SER A 399 23.14 12.33 -13.78
C SER A 399 21.89 13.09 -14.24
N GLU A 400 20.88 13.21 -13.38
CA GLU A 400 19.63 13.90 -13.68
C GLU A 400 19.81 15.42 -13.44
N ALA A 401 19.55 16.24 -14.47
CA ALA A 401 19.58 17.68 -14.32
C ALA A 401 18.56 18.13 -13.26
N PRO A 402 18.85 19.19 -12.47
CA PRO A 402 17.86 19.77 -11.57
C PRO A 402 16.63 20.20 -12.37
N GLN A 403 15.53 19.48 -12.20
CA GLN A 403 14.27 19.74 -12.87
C GLN A 403 13.22 20.05 -11.81
N GLU A 404 12.38 21.04 -12.08
CA GLU A 404 11.17 21.26 -11.29
C GLU A 404 10.19 20.13 -11.63
N LEU A 405 9.98 19.23 -10.67
CA LEU A 405 9.09 18.09 -10.82
C LEU A 405 7.72 18.44 -10.26
N ASP A 406 6.67 17.89 -10.87
CA ASP A 406 5.38 17.83 -10.19
C ASP A 406 5.47 16.94 -8.94
N GLU A 407 4.42 16.98 -8.15
CA GLU A 407 4.35 16.31 -6.86
C GLU A 407 4.57 14.80 -6.96
N ARG A 408 3.93 14.13 -7.93
CA ARG A 408 3.98 12.67 -8.07
C ARG A 408 5.35 12.21 -8.54
N ARG A 409 5.96 12.91 -9.50
CA ARG A 409 7.35 12.65 -9.89
C ARG A 409 8.33 12.93 -8.76
N ALA A 410 8.11 13.99 -7.97
CA ALA A 410 8.92 14.25 -6.79
C ALA A 410 8.79 13.12 -5.74
N LEU A 411 7.59 12.57 -5.53
CA LEU A 411 7.38 11.40 -4.67
C LEU A 411 8.07 10.14 -5.20
N ALA A 412 8.01 9.91 -6.52
CA ALA A 412 8.74 8.80 -7.16
C ALA A 412 10.25 8.90 -6.91
N ARG A 413 10.83 10.11 -7.04
CA ARG A 413 12.25 10.33 -6.70
C ARG A 413 12.55 10.09 -5.23
N LYS A 414 11.68 10.55 -4.32
CA LYS A 414 11.84 10.29 -2.88
C LYS A 414 11.84 8.78 -2.57
N LEU A 415 10.98 8.01 -3.23
CA LEU A 415 10.99 6.55 -3.09
C LEU A 415 12.32 5.96 -3.56
N ARG A 416 12.78 6.32 -4.77
CA ARG A 416 14.07 5.85 -5.32
C ARG A 416 15.25 6.16 -4.39
N VAL A 417 15.28 7.37 -3.81
CA VAL A 417 16.29 7.77 -2.83
C VAL A 417 16.21 6.89 -1.58
N SER A 418 15.03 6.72 -1.00
CA SER A 418 14.83 5.91 0.21
C SER A 418 15.27 4.46 0.02
N GLU A 419 14.91 3.85 -1.11
CA GLU A 419 15.33 2.49 -1.47
C GLU A 419 16.85 2.40 -1.69
N GLY A 420 17.44 3.38 -2.38
CA GLY A 420 18.89 3.45 -2.59
C GLY A 420 19.69 3.58 -1.29
N GLU A 421 19.24 4.42 -0.36
CA GLU A 421 19.83 4.54 0.97
C GLU A 421 19.75 3.22 1.76
N LEU A 422 18.64 2.49 1.64
CA LEU A 422 18.50 1.17 2.24
C LEU A 422 19.46 0.15 1.61
N LEU A 423 19.59 0.11 0.29
CA LEU A 423 20.53 -0.78 -0.40
C LEU A 423 21.98 -0.55 0.08
N GLU A 424 22.42 0.70 0.17
CA GLU A 424 23.75 1.04 0.69
C GLU A 424 23.94 0.63 2.16
N LEU A 425 22.91 0.79 2.99
CA LEU A 425 22.93 0.34 4.39
C LEU A 425 23.10 -1.18 4.48
N VAL A 426 22.31 -1.94 3.71
CA VAL A 426 22.37 -3.41 3.67
C VAL A 426 23.74 -3.88 3.15
N LYS A 427 24.28 -3.22 2.12
CA LYS A 427 25.60 -3.54 1.57
C LYS A 427 26.71 -3.32 2.58
N THR A 428 26.67 -2.18 3.28
CA THR A 428 27.63 -1.86 4.35
C THR A 428 27.59 -2.91 5.46
N TYR A 429 26.39 -3.35 5.86
CA TYR A 429 26.25 -4.44 6.82
C TYR A 429 26.85 -5.75 6.30
N ALA A 430 26.54 -6.13 5.05
CA ALA A 430 27.08 -7.35 4.45
C ALA A 430 28.62 -7.35 4.39
N LEU A 431 29.23 -6.20 4.07
CA LEU A 431 30.69 -6.02 4.07
C LEU A 431 31.30 -6.20 5.47
N ASP A 432 30.70 -5.60 6.51
CA ASP A 432 31.17 -5.79 7.90
C ASP A 432 31.06 -7.26 8.34
N GLN A 433 29.98 -7.96 7.96
CA GLN A 433 29.84 -9.38 8.29
C GLN A 433 30.82 -10.27 7.54
N GLU A 434 31.14 -9.97 6.27
CA GLU A 434 32.19 -10.66 5.53
C GLU A 434 33.55 -10.53 6.24
N LEU A 435 33.92 -9.32 6.64
CA LEU A 435 35.19 -9.05 7.31
C LEU A 435 35.29 -9.79 8.66
N ARG A 436 34.18 -9.85 9.42
CA ARG A 436 34.11 -10.59 10.68
C ARG A 436 34.16 -12.11 10.51
N ALA A 437 33.65 -12.64 9.41
CA ALA A 437 33.74 -14.07 9.12
C ALA A 437 35.13 -14.46 8.60
N SER A 438 35.87 -13.51 8.03
CA SER A 438 37.20 -13.77 7.44
C SER A 438 38.37 -13.60 8.42
N GLY A 439 38.15 -12.98 9.59
CA GLY A 439 39.16 -12.74 10.63
C GLY A 439 38.87 -13.51 11.90
#